data_AF-A0A9P5VS31-F1
#
_entry.id   AF-A0A9P5VS31-F1
#
_cell.length_a   1.000
_cell.length_b   1.000
_cell.length_c   1.000
_cell.angle_alpha   90.00
_cell.angle_beta   90.00
_cell.angle_gamma   90.00
#
_symmetry.space_group_name_H-M   'P 1'
#
loop_
_entity.id
_entity.type
_entity.pdbx_description
1 polymer ?
#
loop_
_entity_poly.entity_id
_entity_poly.type
_entity_poly.pdbx_seq_one_letter_code
_entity_poly.pdbx_strand_id
1 'polypeptide(L)'
;TLGYISMAQAMTFTSDLKLGHYMKVPPRAMFWAQLLGTVIAGLVNLLTANWLLNSQEKICTKENKLFNCPSARTFYSASVIWGVIAPERMFGTSSMYNAINYFFIIGFLLPIPFYYLKKVFPNSWLEYVHIPVLLAATGMMPPAQAYHYTNWLVLGFAFQFFARRYHPEWHLRFTYVLSAAFDSGVAFMVLASFFIFTIRNVDAPQWWGTRDDLCPLEGNPYYPLPEEP
;
A
#
# COMPACT_ATOMS: atom_id res chain seq x y z
N THR A 1 1.46 -17.11 4.13
CA THR A 1 1.50 -16.25 2.92
C THR A 1 0.60 -16.79 1.83
N LEU A 2 0.76 -18.04 1.36
CA LEU A 2 -0.08 -18.62 0.30
C LEU A 2 -1.59 -18.53 0.59
N GLY A 3 -2.05 -18.98 1.77
CA GLY A 3 -3.46 -18.91 2.13
C GLY A 3 -4.04 -17.48 2.12
N TYR A 4 -3.29 -16.50 2.63
CA TYR A 4 -3.70 -15.10 2.62
C TYR A 4 -3.86 -14.56 1.19
N ILE A 5 -2.87 -14.81 0.33
CA ILE A 5 -2.89 -14.33 -1.06
C ILE A 5 -4.05 -14.96 -1.83
N SER A 6 -4.24 -16.27 -1.71
CA SER A 6 -5.36 -16.95 -2.38
C SER A 6 -6.72 -16.41 -1.94
N MET A 7 -6.90 -16.16 -0.64
CA MET A 7 -8.14 -15.59 -0.12
C MET A 7 -8.34 -14.14 -0.58
N ALA A 8 -7.29 -13.33 -0.58
CA ALA A 8 -7.35 -11.95 -1.07
C ALA A 8 -7.74 -11.90 -2.56
N GLN A 9 -7.14 -12.75 -3.39
CA GLN A 9 -7.46 -12.85 -4.81
C GLN A 9 -8.89 -13.39 -5.04
N ALA A 10 -9.35 -14.33 -4.22
CA ALA A 10 -10.73 -14.81 -4.29
C ALA A 10 -11.73 -13.69 -3.95
N MET A 11 -11.43 -12.85 -2.97
CA MET A 11 -12.29 -11.71 -2.60
C MET A 11 -12.35 -10.65 -3.71
N THR A 12 -11.22 -10.28 -4.32
CA THR A 12 -11.19 -9.32 -5.43
C THR A 12 -11.94 -9.87 -6.64
N PHE A 13 -11.70 -11.14 -7.00
CA PHE A 13 -12.44 -11.82 -8.07
C PHE A 13 -13.95 -11.82 -7.84
N THR A 14 -14.40 -12.12 -6.61
CA THR A 14 -15.83 -12.09 -6.26
C THR A 14 -16.42 -10.68 -6.35
N SER A 15 -15.65 -9.66 -5.94
CA SER A 15 -16.06 -8.25 -6.06
C SER A 15 -16.27 -7.84 -7.51
N ASP A 16 -15.37 -8.24 -8.41
CA ASP A 16 -15.46 -7.94 -9.83
C ASP A 16 -16.63 -8.65 -10.50
N LEU A 17 -16.92 -9.91 -10.14
CA LEU A 17 -18.11 -10.62 -10.64
C LEU A 17 -19.40 -9.90 -10.23
N LYS A 18 -19.45 -9.37 -9.01
CA LYS A 18 -20.59 -8.59 -8.53
C LYS A 18 -20.75 -7.29 -9.33
N LEU A 19 -19.64 -6.59 -9.59
CA LEU A 19 -19.65 -5.40 -10.45
C LEU A 19 -20.09 -5.73 -11.89
N GLY A 20 -19.58 -6.82 -12.46
CA GLY A 20 -19.95 -7.31 -13.78
C GLY A 20 -21.44 -7.62 -13.88
N HIS A 21 -22.02 -8.21 -12.84
CA HIS A 21 -23.47 -8.42 -12.75
C HIS A 21 -24.24 -7.09 -12.75
N TYR A 22 -23.77 -6.05 -12.05
CA TYR A 22 -24.41 -4.73 -12.08
C TYR A 22 -24.34 -4.07 -13.47
N MET A 23 -23.24 -4.30 -14.20
CA MET A 23 -23.06 -3.79 -15.58
C MET A 23 -23.71 -4.67 -16.65
N LYS A 24 -24.44 -5.73 -16.27
CA LYS A 24 -25.10 -6.69 -17.18
C LYS A 24 -24.14 -7.40 -18.14
N VAL A 25 -22.88 -7.59 -17.74
CA VAL A 25 -21.90 -8.34 -18.52
C VAL A 25 -22.11 -9.84 -18.28
N PRO A 26 -22.10 -10.70 -19.32
CA PRO A 26 -22.30 -12.13 -19.13
C PRO A 26 -21.17 -12.74 -18.27
N PRO A 27 -21.49 -13.56 -17.25
CA PRO A 27 -20.51 -14.04 -16.27
C PRO A 27 -19.43 -14.93 -16.88
N ARG A 28 -19.75 -15.67 -17.95
CA ARG A 28 -18.78 -16.51 -18.67
C ARG A 28 -17.70 -15.67 -19.37
N ALA A 29 -18.08 -14.52 -19.93
CA ALA A 29 -17.12 -13.64 -20.59
C ALA A 29 -16.19 -12.96 -19.56
N MET A 30 -16.75 -12.53 -18.41
CA MET A 30 -15.96 -11.97 -17.31
C MET A 30 -14.93 -12.99 -16.78
N PHE A 31 -15.35 -14.23 -16.55
CA PHE A 31 -14.45 -15.30 -16.09
C PHE A 31 -13.28 -15.50 -17.04
N TRP A 32 -13.53 -15.65 -18.35
CA TRP A 32 -12.48 -15.83 -19.34
C TRP A 32 -11.56 -14.61 -19.47
N ALA A 33 -12.11 -13.39 -19.41
CA ALA A 33 -11.32 -12.17 -19.46
C ALA A 33 -10.35 -12.07 -18.26
N GLN A 34 -10.83 -12.37 -17.04
CA GLN A 34 -10.01 -12.36 -15.84
C GLN A 34 -8.97 -13.49 -15.83
N LEU A 35 -9.35 -14.70 -16.28
CA LEU A 35 -8.43 -15.83 -16.35
C LEU A 35 -7.31 -15.57 -17.37
N LEU A 36 -7.66 -15.11 -18.58
CA LEU A 36 -6.67 -14.79 -19.60
C LEU A 36 -5.79 -13.61 -19.16
N GLY A 37 -6.39 -12.57 -18.60
CA GLY A 37 -5.66 -11.41 -18.07
C GLY A 37 -4.66 -11.78 -16.97
N THR A 38 -5.05 -12.65 -16.04
CA THR A 38 -4.15 -13.11 -14.96
C THR A 38 -3.01 -13.99 -15.48
N VAL A 39 -3.27 -14.88 -16.45
CA VAL A 39 -2.22 -15.69 -17.08
C VAL A 39 -1.21 -14.80 -17.82
N ILE A 40 -1.70 -13.86 -18.63
CA ILE A 40 -0.83 -12.92 -19.36
C ILE A 40 -0.04 -12.06 -18.39
N ALA A 41 -0.69 -11.47 -17.38
CA ALA A 41 -0.02 -10.65 -16.38
C ALA A 41 1.03 -11.43 -15.59
N GLY A 42 0.74 -12.69 -15.22
CA GLY A 42 1.69 -13.57 -14.56
C GLY A 42 2.93 -13.84 -15.40
N LEU A 43 2.76 -14.15 -16.69
CA LEU A 43 3.86 -14.38 -17.61
C LEU A 43 4.70 -13.11 -17.83
N VAL A 44 4.06 -11.97 -18.09
CA VAL A 44 4.76 -10.68 -18.32
C VAL A 44 5.53 -10.25 -17.08
N ASN A 45 4.93 -10.36 -15.89
CA ASN A 45 5.61 -10.03 -14.64
C ASN A 45 6.82 -10.94 -14.39
N LEU A 46 6.70 -12.25 -14.65
CA LEU A 46 7.82 -13.18 -14.50
C LEU A 46 8.96 -12.89 -15.48
N LEU A 47 8.63 -12.65 -16.75
CA LEU A 47 9.61 -12.31 -17.78
C LEU A 47 10.34 -11.01 -17.45
N THR A 48 9.59 -9.99 -17.04
CA THR A 48 10.15 -8.68 -16.68
C THR A 48 11.04 -8.79 -15.43
N ALA A 49 10.61 -9.55 -14.42
CA ALA A 49 11.40 -9.78 -13.22
C ALA A 49 12.71 -10.51 -13.54
N ASN A 50 12.66 -11.57 -14.36
CA ASN A 50 13.86 -12.30 -14.76
C ASN A 50 14.80 -11.45 -15.63
N TRP A 51 14.24 -10.63 -16.54
CA TRP A 51 15.03 -9.71 -17.35
C TRP A 51 15.73 -8.65 -16.49
N LEU A 52 15.00 -8.04 -15.54
CA LEU A 52 15.57 -7.03 -14.65
C LEU A 52 16.71 -7.63 -13.81
N LEU A 53 16.50 -8.80 -13.22
CA LEU A 53 17.49 -9.50 -12.39
C LEU A 53 18.80 -9.84 -13.13
N ASN A 54 18.74 -10.08 -14.44
CA ASN A 54 19.93 -10.37 -15.24
C ASN A 54 20.57 -9.11 -15.85
N SER A 55 19.81 -8.02 -16.02
CA SER A 55 20.29 -6.81 -16.70
C SER A 55 20.89 -5.77 -15.76
N GLN A 56 20.51 -5.74 -14.49
CA GLN A 56 20.96 -4.72 -13.54
C GLN A 56 21.79 -5.35 -12.42
N GLU A 57 22.95 -4.77 -12.13
CA GLU A 57 23.79 -5.22 -11.02
C GLU A 57 23.28 -4.66 -9.69
N LYS A 58 23.39 -5.44 -8.61
CA LYS A 58 23.07 -5.04 -7.22
C LYS A 58 21.61 -4.60 -6.98
N ILE A 59 20.64 -5.21 -7.65
CA ILE A 59 19.21 -4.98 -7.44
C ILE A 59 18.79 -5.37 -6.01
N CYS A 60 17.85 -4.62 -5.42
CA CYS A 60 17.35 -4.81 -4.05
C CYS A 60 18.42 -4.74 -2.94
N THR A 61 19.60 -4.17 -3.22
CA THR A 61 20.63 -3.90 -2.20
C THR A 61 20.54 -2.45 -1.70
N LYS A 62 21.07 -2.17 -0.50
CA LYS A 62 21.10 -0.81 0.07
C LYS A 62 21.89 0.19 -0.79
N GLU A 63 22.78 -0.29 -1.65
CA GLU A 63 23.62 0.52 -2.52
C GLU A 63 22.85 1.06 -3.74
N ASN A 64 21.87 0.31 -4.25
CA ASN A 64 21.10 0.69 -5.43
C ASN A 64 19.70 1.22 -5.04
N LYS A 65 19.63 2.53 -4.75
CA LYS A 65 18.42 3.20 -4.24
C LYS A 65 17.26 3.20 -5.24
N LEU A 66 17.53 3.28 -6.55
CA LEU A 66 16.48 3.25 -7.57
C LEU A 66 15.72 1.91 -7.58
N PHE A 67 16.40 0.82 -7.25
CA PHE A 67 15.83 -0.53 -7.23
C PHE A 67 15.82 -1.14 -5.82
N ASN A 68 15.29 -0.41 -4.84
CA ASN A 68 15.27 -0.81 -3.42
C ASN A 68 14.22 -1.90 -3.06
N CYS A 69 13.34 -2.29 -4.00
CA CYS A 69 12.38 -3.41 -3.87
C CYS A 69 11.61 -3.50 -2.52
N PRO A 70 10.94 -2.43 -2.06
CA PRO A 70 10.38 -2.36 -0.72
C PRO A 70 9.29 -3.42 -0.45
N SER A 71 8.45 -3.71 -1.45
CA SER A 71 7.44 -4.77 -1.36
C SER A 71 8.08 -6.15 -1.18
N ALA A 72 9.09 -6.48 -1.99
CA ALA A 72 9.77 -7.78 -1.90
C ALA A 72 10.45 -7.98 -0.53
N ARG A 73 11.09 -6.94 0.00
CA ARG A 73 11.71 -6.96 1.33
C ARG A 73 10.70 -7.17 2.45
N THR A 74 9.54 -6.53 2.34
CA THR A 74 8.43 -6.70 3.30
C THR A 74 7.87 -8.12 3.24
N PHE A 75 7.65 -8.65 2.03
CA PHE A 75 7.20 -10.04 1.84
C PHE A 75 8.22 -11.06 2.38
N TYR A 76 9.51 -10.84 2.16
CA TYR A 76 10.58 -11.68 2.69
C TYR A 76 10.60 -11.65 4.22
N SER A 77 10.58 -10.45 4.82
CA SER A 77 10.58 -10.28 6.28
C SER A 77 9.35 -10.94 6.92
N ALA A 78 8.16 -10.77 6.33
CA ALA A 78 6.94 -11.45 6.79
C ALA A 78 7.07 -12.98 6.70
N SER A 79 7.69 -13.51 5.64
CA SER A 79 7.89 -14.95 5.47
C SER A 79 8.85 -15.52 6.52
N VAL A 80 9.90 -14.78 6.89
CA VAL A 80 10.83 -15.19 7.96
C VAL A 80 10.14 -15.19 9.33
N ILE A 81 9.36 -14.15 9.64
CA ILE A 81 8.63 -14.03 10.91
C ILE A 81 7.64 -15.19 11.08
N TRP A 82 6.77 -15.40 10.08
CA TRP A 82 5.68 -16.37 10.19
C TRP A 82 6.09 -17.80 9.82
N GLY A 83 7.17 -17.97 9.07
CA GLY A 83 7.62 -19.28 8.58
C GLY A 83 8.76 -19.90 9.37
N VAL A 84 9.80 -19.12 9.73
CA VAL A 84 11.05 -19.65 10.30
C VAL A 84 11.12 -19.46 11.81
N ILE A 85 10.81 -18.25 12.31
CA ILE A 85 10.95 -17.91 13.73
C ILE A 85 9.79 -18.47 14.57
N ALA A 86 8.64 -18.71 13.91
CA ALA A 86 7.35 -19.06 14.50
C ALA A 86 6.74 -17.94 15.37
N PRO A 87 5.39 -17.85 15.43
CA PRO A 87 4.70 -16.80 16.18
C PRO A 87 5.04 -16.79 17.67
N GLU A 88 5.35 -17.95 18.26
CA GLU A 88 5.64 -18.08 19.68
C GLU A 88 6.92 -17.35 20.09
N ARG A 89 8.00 -17.45 19.30
CA ARG A 89 9.25 -16.73 19.59
C ARG A 89 9.10 -15.23 19.34
N MET A 90 8.29 -14.82 18.36
CA MET A 90 8.14 -13.40 18.02
C MET A 90 7.11 -12.67 18.88
N PHE A 91 6.00 -13.32 19.23
CA PHE A 91 4.86 -12.69 19.92
C PHE A 91 4.52 -13.37 21.27
N GLY A 92 5.29 -14.37 21.71
CA GLY A 92 5.09 -15.03 23.00
C GLY A 92 5.31 -14.11 24.20
N THR A 93 5.01 -14.60 25.40
CA THR A 93 5.00 -13.82 26.65
C THR A 93 6.38 -13.28 27.05
N SER A 94 7.47 -13.94 26.65
CA SER A 94 8.85 -13.53 26.90
C SER A 94 9.48 -12.72 25.77
N SER A 95 8.75 -12.44 24.68
CA SER A 95 9.29 -11.77 23.49
C SER A 95 9.15 -10.26 23.54
N MET A 96 10.07 -9.55 22.88
CA MET A 96 10.09 -8.09 22.78
C MET A 96 8.81 -7.52 22.11
N TYR A 97 8.18 -8.28 21.21
CA TYR A 97 6.97 -7.85 20.51
C TYR A 97 5.66 -8.35 21.13
N ASN A 98 5.69 -8.87 22.36
CA ASN A 98 4.47 -9.30 23.06
C ASN A 98 3.42 -8.18 23.17
N ALA A 99 3.89 -6.94 23.37
CA ALA A 99 3.06 -5.75 23.45
C ALA A 99 2.13 -5.58 22.23
N ILE A 100 2.53 -6.08 21.05
CA ILE A 100 1.76 -5.94 19.82
C ILE A 100 0.42 -6.70 19.90
N ASN A 101 0.38 -7.82 20.61
CA ASN A 101 -0.85 -8.61 20.73
C ASN A 101 -1.96 -7.86 21.49
N TYR A 102 -1.62 -6.94 22.40
CA TYR A 102 -2.61 -6.14 23.12
C TYR A 102 -3.36 -5.17 22.18
N PHE A 103 -2.80 -4.83 21.01
CA PHE A 103 -3.53 -4.02 20.03
C PHE A 103 -4.76 -4.71 19.46
N PHE A 104 -4.86 -6.05 19.50
CA PHE A 104 -6.10 -6.73 19.13
C PHE A 104 -7.23 -6.40 20.11
N ILE A 105 -6.93 -6.39 21.41
CA ILE A 105 -7.89 -6.05 22.46
C ILE A 105 -8.23 -4.57 22.39
N ILE A 106 -7.23 -3.71 22.22
CA ILE A 106 -7.43 -2.27 22.04
C ILE A 106 -8.32 -2.04 20.82
N GLY A 107 -8.02 -2.65 19.67
CA GLY A 107 -8.82 -2.52 18.45
C GLY A 107 -10.28 -2.99 18.60
N PHE A 108 -10.53 -4.03 19.41
CA PHE A 108 -11.88 -4.49 19.73
C PHE A 108 -12.62 -3.54 20.68
N LEU A 109 -11.92 -3.01 21.68
CA LEU A 109 -12.51 -2.15 22.70
C LEU A 109 -12.69 -0.71 22.22
N LEU A 110 -11.81 -0.16 21.38
CA LEU A 110 -11.79 1.25 20.98
C LEU A 110 -13.08 1.74 20.31
N PRO A 111 -13.80 0.95 19.49
CA PRO A 111 -15.09 1.37 18.92
C PRO A 111 -16.21 1.54 19.97
N ILE A 112 -16.16 0.79 21.08
CA ILE A 112 -17.20 0.78 22.12
C ILE A 112 -17.37 2.15 22.81
N PRO A 113 -16.32 2.78 23.39
CA PRO A 113 -16.47 4.08 24.03
C PRO A 113 -16.90 5.14 23.02
N PHE A 114 -16.41 5.12 21.77
CA PHE A 114 -16.83 6.07 20.73
C PHE A 114 -18.31 5.92 20.35
N TYR A 115 -18.84 4.69 20.34
CA TYR A 115 -20.27 4.44 20.14
C TYR A 115 -21.12 5.05 21.27
N TYR A 116 -20.72 4.84 22.53
CA TYR A 116 -21.43 5.43 23.66
C TYR A 116 -21.30 6.96 23.68
N LEU A 117 -20.12 7.50 23.35
CA LEU A 117 -19.90 8.95 23.25
C LEU A 117 -20.81 9.59 22.20
N LYS A 118 -20.97 8.93 21.03
CA LYS A 118 -21.93 9.35 20.00
C LYS A 118 -23.37 9.35 20.52
N LYS A 119 -23.75 8.35 21.33
CA LYS A 119 -25.11 8.25 21.88
C LYS A 119 -25.42 9.35 22.91
N VAL A 120 -24.42 9.77 23.69
CA VAL A 120 -24.56 10.85 24.69
C VAL A 120 -24.52 12.23 24.03
N PHE A 121 -23.71 12.41 22.97
CA PHE A 121 -23.56 13.68 22.25
C PHE A 121 -24.00 13.57 20.78
N PRO A 122 -25.31 13.50 20.49
CA PRO A 122 -25.83 13.22 19.15
C PRO A 122 -25.56 14.31 18.09
N ASN A 123 -25.15 15.52 18.48
CA ASN A 123 -24.85 16.64 17.56
C ASN A 123 -23.37 17.06 17.55
N SER A 124 -22.46 16.17 17.97
CA SER A 124 -21.02 16.46 18.00
C SER A 124 -20.30 15.99 16.73
N TRP A 125 -19.14 16.58 16.44
CA TRP A 125 -18.21 16.20 15.37
C TRP A 125 -17.77 14.72 15.41
N LEU A 126 -17.97 14.05 16.54
CA LEU A 126 -17.74 12.62 16.76
C LEU A 126 -18.54 11.72 15.79
N GLU A 127 -19.62 12.22 15.17
CA GLU A 127 -20.33 11.47 14.12
C GLU A 127 -19.45 11.20 12.88
N TYR A 128 -18.48 12.07 12.58
CA TYR A 128 -17.61 11.93 11.42
C TYR A 128 -16.38 11.03 11.67
N VAL A 129 -16.15 10.62 12.92
CA VAL A 129 -14.97 9.83 13.30
C VAL A 129 -15.29 8.34 13.24
N HIS A 130 -14.81 7.68 12.19
CA HIS A 130 -14.92 6.22 12.04
C HIS A 130 -13.63 5.53 12.50
N ILE A 131 -13.63 5.08 13.77
CA ILE A 131 -12.49 4.39 14.38
C ILE A 131 -11.97 3.18 13.57
N PRO A 132 -12.82 2.25 13.08
CA PRO A 132 -12.34 1.11 12.32
C PRO A 132 -11.63 1.54 11.02
N VAL A 133 -12.07 2.63 10.39
CA VAL A 133 -11.45 3.17 9.17
C VAL A 133 -10.08 3.78 9.50
N LEU A 134 -9.97 4.50 10.62
CA LEU A 134 -8.69 5.06 11.08
C LEU A 134 -7.66 3.97 11.40
N LEU A 135 -8.08 2.90 12.09
CA LEU A 135 -7.18 1.78 12.39
C LEU A 135 -6.82 0.96 11.14
N ALA A 136 -7.74 0.81 10.19
CA ALA A 136 -7.47 0.11 8.93
C ALA A 136 -6.58 0.92 7.99
N ALA A 137 -6.60 2.26 8.06
CA ALA A 137 -5.82 3.13 7.19
C ALA A 137 -4.30 2.88 7.29
N THR A 138 -3.81 2.50 8.48
CA THR A 138 -2.39 2.18 8.70
C THR A 138 -2.01 0.75 8.30
N GLY A 139 -2.91 -0.01 7.65
CA GLY A 139 -2.65 -1.41 7.28
C GLY A 139 -1.55 -1.62 6.23
N MET A 140 -1.19 -0.57 5.47
CA MET A 140 -0.16 -0.59 4.41
C MET A 140 1.17 0.05 4.84
N MET A 141 1.35 0.31 6.13
CA MET A 141 2.45 1.12 6.66
C MET A 141 3.84 0.48 6.45
N PRO A 142 3.88 -0.83 6.20
CA PRO A 142 4.90 -1.43 5.33
C PRO A 142 4.23 -2.02 4.07
N PRO A 143 4.66 -1.67 2.83
CA PRO A 143 5.91 -1.02 2.44
C PRO A 143 5.85 0.52 2.32
N ALA A 144 4.71 1.16 2.58
CA ALA A 144 4.58 2.60 2.36
C ALA A 144 5.32 3.42 3.44
N GLN A 145 6.27 4.24 2.99
CA GLN A 145 6.95 5.26 3.79
C GLN A 145 5.99 6.31 4.38
N ALA A 146 6.42 6.95 5.48
CA ALA A 146 5.61 7.90 6.25
C ALA A 146 5.09 9.08 5.42
N TYR A 147 5.87 9.57 4.45
CA TYR A 147 5.46 10.69 3.61
C TYR A 147 4.28 10.35 2.69
N HIS A 148 4.09 9.07 2.32
CA HIS A 148 2.93 8.67 1.52
C HIS A 148 1.63 8.92 2.29
N TYR A 149 1.64 8.70 3.61
CA TYR A 149 0.47 8.93 4.46
C TYR A 149 0.16 10.41 4.63
N THR A 150 1.18 11.24 4.87
CA THR A 150 0.97 12.69 4.97
C THR A 150 0.45 13.27 3.65
N ASN A 151 1.01 12.85 2.51
CA ASN A 151 0.55 13.27 1.19
C ASN A 151 -0.87 12.79 0.91
N TRP A 152 -1.18 11.53 1.25
CA TRP A 152 -2.52 10.98 1.12
C TRP A 152 -3.56 11.75 1.95
N LEU A 153 -3.24 12.12 3.19
CA LEU A 153 -4.11 12.92 4.04
C LEU A 153 -4.33 14.34 3.47
N VAL A 154 -3.28 14.99 2.99
CA VAL A 154 -3.37 16.34 2.38
C VAL A 154 -4.23 16.32 1.11
N LEU A 155 -3.97 15.37 0.21
CA LEU A 155 -4.76 15.21 -1.01
C LEU A 155 -6.20 14.81 -0.70
N GLY A 156 -6.40 13.88 0.24
CA GLY A 156 -7.72 13.48 0.72
C GLY A 156 -8.51 14.67 1.26
N PHE A 157 -7.88 15.54 2.05
CA PHE A 157 -8.51 16.75 2.55
C PHE A 157 -8.83 17.73 1.41
N ALA A 158 -7.90 17.98 0.48
CA ALA A 158 -8.10 18.88 -0.64
C ALA A 158 -9.26 18.45 -1.55
N PHE A 159 -9.35 17.16 -1.91
CA PHE A 159 -10.41 16.68 -2.80
C PHE A 159 -11.72 16.38 -2.07
N GLN A 160 -11.65 15.76 -0.89
CA GLN A 160 -12.83 15.26 -0.20
C GLN A 160 -13.49 16.30 0.70
N PHE A 161 -12.73 17.25 1.23
CA PHE A 161 -13.29 18.36 2.03
C PHE A 161 -13.43 19.63 1.18
N PHE A 162 -12.36 20.12 0.56
CA PHE A 162 -12.40 21.40 -0.16
C PHE A 162 -13.16 21.29 -1.49
N ALA A 163 -12.72 20.42 -2.41
CA ALA A 163 -13.37 20.31 -3.73
C ALA A 163 -14.84 19.87 -3.62
N ARG A 164 -15.15 18.93 -2.71
CA ARG A 164 -16.53 18.49 -2.46
C ARG A 164 -17.43 19.57 -1.86
N ARG A 165 -16.92 20.45 -1.00
CA ARG A 165 -17.71 21.49 -0.33
C ARG A 165 -17.91 22.73 -1.20
N TYR A 166 -16.85 23.19 -1.89
CA TYR A 166 -16.88 24.43 -2.65
C TYR A 166 -17.26 24.24 -4.12
N HIS A 167 -16.99 23.06 -4.71
CA HIS A 167 -17.28 22.76 -6.13
C HIS A 167 -17.89 21.35 -6.33
N PRO A 168 -19.08 21.06 -5.79
CA PRO A 168 -19.68 19.73 -5.81
C PRO A 168 -19.96 19.19 -7.23
N GLU A 169 -20.42 20.06 -8.14
CA GLU A 169 -20.69 19.69 -9.53
C GLU A 169 -19.43 19.22 -10.27
N TRP A 170 -18.31 19.88 -10.03
CA TRP A 170 -17.02 19.49 -10.61
C TRP A 170 -16.53 18.18 -10.00
N HIS A 171 -16.61 18.07 -8.66
CA HIS A 171 -16.15 16.89 -7.93
C HIS A 171 -16.89 15.62 -8.37
N LEU A 172 -18.22 15.67 -8.53
CA LEU A 172 -19.01 14.50 -8.93
C LEU A 172 -18.71 14.02 -10.35
N ARG A 173 -18.35 14.94 -11.27
CA ARG A 173 -18.10 14.61 -12.68
C ARG A 173 -16.67 14.17 -12.94
N PHE A 174 -15.68 14.81 -12.31
CA PHE A 174 -14.29 14.68 -12.72
C PHE A 174 -13.39 13.94 -11.75
N THR A 175 -13.72 13.80 -10.46
CA THR A 175 -12.78 13.26 -9.47
C THR A 175 -12.32 11.84 -9.79
N TYR A 176 -13.24 10.96 -10.18
CA TYR A 176 -12.90 9.58 -10.54
C TYR A 176 -12.07 9.50 -11.83
N VAL A 177 -12.39 10.35 -12.82
CA VAL A 177 -11.64 10.42 -14.08
C VAL A 177 -10.23 10.95 -13.83
N LEU A 178 -10.09 11.97 -12.97
CA LEU A 178 -8.81 12.55 -12.59
C LEU A 178 -7.95 11.55 -11.80
N SER A 179 -8.55 10.77 -10.90
CA SER A 179 -7.86 9.69 -10.20
C SER A 179 -7.30 8.67 -11.18
N ALA A 180 -8.12 8.20 -12.13
CA ALA A 180 -7.68 7.26 -13.16
C ALA A 180 -6.59 7.87 -14.07
N ALA A 181 -6.67 9.18 -14.36
CA ALA A 181 -5.66 9.89 -15.12
C ALA A 181 -4.32 10.00 -14.37
N PHE A 182 -4.34 10.21 -13.06
CA PHE A 182 -3.12 10.21 -12.25
C PHE A 182 -2.49 8.82 -12.15
N ASP A 183 -3.28 7.77 -11.94
CA ASP A 183 -2.75 6.40 -11.88
C ASP A 183 -2.09 5.99 -13.20
N SER A 184 -2.76 6.25 -14.33
CA SER A 184 -2.21 5.98 -15.66
C SER A 184 -1.02 6.89 -16.02
N GLY A 185 -1.07 8.17 -15.62
CA GLY A 185 0.01 9.13 -15.82
C GLY A 185 1.29 8.74 -15.08
N VAL A 186 1.18 8.29 -13.83
CA VAL A 186 2.33 7.78 -13.06
C VAL A 186 2.91 6.55 -13.73
N ALA A 187 2.08 5.58 -14.14
CA ALA A 187 2.56 4.38 -14.83
C ALA A 187 3.34 4.71 -16.12
N PHE A 188 2.83 5.65 -16.92
CA PHE A 188 3.50 6.10 -18.13
C PHE A 188 4.82 6.83 -17.82
N MET A 189 4.82 7.72 -16.83
CA MET A 189 6.02 8.47 -16.43
C MET A 189 7.10 7.56 -15.84
N VAL A 190 6.72 6.52 -15.10
CA VAL A 190 7.67 5.50 -14.61
C VAL A 190 8.33 4.80 -15.80
N LEU A 191 7.57 4.35 -16.80
CA LEU A 191 8.14 3.72 -18.00
C LEU A 191 9.05 4.69 -18.76
N ALA A 192 8.61 5.93 -18.97
CA ALA A 192 9.42 6.95 -19.63
C ALA A 192 10.74 7.21 -18.87
N SER A 193 10.67 7.33 -17.54
CA SER A 193 11.86 7.53 -16.69
C SER A 193 12.82 6.34 -16.76
N PHE A 194 12.29 5.11 -16.84
CA PHE A 194 13.10 3.91 -17.00
C PHE A 194 13.86 3.90 -18.34
N PHE A 195 13.20 4.24 -19.45
CA PHE A 195 13.86 4.33 -20.76
C PHE A 195 14.90 5.45 -20.84
N ILE A 196 14.64 6.59 -20.18
CA ILE A 196 15.53 7.76 -20.23
C ILE A 196 16.73 7.60 -19.30
N PHE A 197 16.50 7.25 -18.04
CA PHE A 197 17.55 7.25 -17.02
C PHE A 197 18.21 5.88 -16.84
N THR A 198 17.42 4.80 -16.74
CA THR A 198 17.97 3.47 -16.46
C THR A 198 18.70 2.86 -17.67
N ILE A 199 18.11 2.89 -18.86
CA ILE A 199 18.77 2.27 -20.04
C ILE A 199 19.98 3.08 -20.51
N ARG A 200 19.96 4.41 -20.36
CA ARG A 200 21.07 5.27 -20.77
C ARG A 200 22.13 5.45 -19.67
N ASN A 201 21.94 4.85 -18.49
CA ASN A 201 22.79 5.05 -17.30
C ASN A 201 23.04 6.55 -17.02
N VAL A 202 21.98 7.36 -17.09
CA VAL A 202 22.03 8.80 -16.80
C VAL A 202 21.45 9.03 -15.41
N ASP A 203 22.20 9.70 -14.54
CA ASP A 203 21.71 10.07 -13.23
C ASP A 203 20.55 11.05 -13.32
N ALA A 204 19.52 10.81 -12.52
CA ALA A 204 18.39 11.72 -12.42
C ALA A 204 18.85 13.10 -11.90
N PRO A 205 18.30 14.21 -12.43
CA PRO A 205 18.65 15.54 -11.97
C PRO A 205 18.36 15.67 -10.47
N GLN A 206 19.27 16.28 -9.72
CA GLN A 206 19.09 16.54 -8.29
C GLN A 206 18.17 17.76 -8.12
N TRP A 207 16.96 17.53 -7.62
CA TRP A 207 15.99 18.58 -7.28
C TRP A 207 15.31 18.25 -5.94
N TRP A 208 14.45 19.15 -5.46
CA TRP A 208 13.83 19.04 -4.14
C TRP A 208 13.03 17.75 -3.91
N GLY A 209 12.63 17.01 -4.95
CA GLY A 209 11.95 15.71 -4.81
C GLY A 209 12.83 14.46 -5.04
N THR A 210 14.11 14.61 -5.40
CA THR A 210 15.06 13.49 -5.59
C THR A 210 16.22 13.55 -4.59
N ARG A 211 16.18 14.54 -3.69
CA ARG A 211 17.17 14.74 -2.64
C ARG A 211 17.09 13.65 -1.57
N ASP A 212 18.24 13.06 -1.28
CA ASP A 212 18.39 11.97 -0.31
C ASP A 212 18.27 12.42 1.17
N ASP A 213 18.32 13.72 1.43
CA ASP A 213 18.37 14.32 2.77
C ASP A 213 17.02 14.87 3.26
N LEU A 214 15.93 14.65 2.51
CA LEU A 214 14.61 15.19 2.85
C LEU A 214 14.07 14.64 4.17
N CYS A 215 14.36 13.37 4.50
CA CYS A 215 13.93 12.72 5.73
C CYS A 215 15.02 11.80 6.31
N PRO A 216 15.92 12.32 7.18
CA PRO A 216 17.00 11.53 7.80
C PRO A 216 16.49 10.32 8.62
N LEU A 217 15.26 10.42 9.13
CA LEU A 217 14.59 9.39 9.95
C LEU A 217 14.01 8.23 9.12
N GLU A 218 14.06 8.30 7.80
CA GLU A 218 13.52 7.27 6.91
C GLU A 218 14.49 6.10 6.69
N GLY A 219 15.80 6.35 6.84
CA GLY A 219 16.85 5.35 6.61
C GLY A 219 17.30 4.57 7.86
N ASN A 220 17.14 5.16 9.05
CA ASN A 220 17.66 4.61 10.29
C ASN A 220 16.56 4.43 11.34
N PRO A 221 16.46 3.25 11.99
CA PRO A 221 15.56 3.08 13.11
C PRO A 221 15.94 4.02 14.26
N TYR A 222 14.94 4.52 14.99
CA TYR A 222 15.12 5.40 16.14
C TYR A 222 16.00 4.77 17.24
N TYR A 223 16.02 3.44 17.30
CA TYR A 223 16.94 2.65 18.10
C TYR A 223 17.90 1.90 17.17
N PRO A 224 19.23 2.11 17.29
CA PRO A 224 20.20 1.32 16.55
C PRO A 224 20.05 -0.15 16.94
N LEU A 225 20.14 -1.05 15.95
CA LEU A 225 20.25 -2.47 16.23
C LEU A 225 21.56 -2.70 17.00
N PRO A 226 21.59 -3.58 18.02
CA PRO A 226 22.84 -3.99 18.62
C PRO A 226 23.76 -4.53 17.52
N GLU A 227 25.03 -4.12 17.54
CA GLU A 227 26.03 -4.61 16.60
C GLU A 227 26.02 -6.14 16.61
N GLU A 228 25.90 -6.74 15.43
CA GLU A 228 26.05 -8.20 15.30
C GLU A 228 27.46 -8.58 15.79
N PRO A 229 27.59 -9.61 16.65
CA PRO A 229 28.88 -10.08 17.14
C PRO A 229 29.76 -10.69 16.05
#